data_AF-A0A966D0X5-F1
#
_entry.id   AF-A0A966D0X5-F1
#
_cell.length_a   1.000
_cell.length_b   1.000
_cell.length_c   1.000
_cell.angle_alpha   90.00
_cell.angle_beta   90.00
_cell.angle_gamma   90.00
#
_symmetry.space_group_name_H-M   'P 1'
#
loop_
_entity.id
_entity.type
_entity.pdbx_description
1 polymer ?
#
loop_
_entity_poly.entity_id
_entity_poly.type
_entity_poly.pdbx_seq_one_letter_code
_entity_poly.pdbx_strand_id
1 'polypeptide(L)'
;MHKDIKTIRLNVEGMHCTNCALGVRRTLEKEGFSNVFADFASNEVKIDVEDQGKIDLAVKAIQSLGYTVSLDSDEVSEKKPGLSSIEKKFWFSAIFTVPLVLSMFLPIEFLHNDMFQLALTIPVFAVGFWHFGRSAFM
;
A
#
# COMPACT_ATOMS: atom_id res chain seq x y z
N MET A 1 -20.71 -5.67 -32.44
CA MET A 1 -19.96 -6.47 -31.45
C MET A 1 -19.24 -5.49 -30.55
N HIS A 2 -19.74 -5.26 -29.33
CA HIS A 2 -18.99 -4.51 -28.32
C HIS A 2 -17.93 -5.47 -27.78
N LYS A 3 -16.66 -5.16 -28.03
CA LYS A 3 -15.54 -5.85 -27.40
C LYS A 3 -15.30 -5.10 -26.10
N ASP A 4 -15.86 -5.59 -25.00
CA ASP A 4 -15.64 -4.99 -23.68
C ASP A 4 -14.18 -5.18 -23.30
N ILE A 5 -13.37 -4.15 -23.53
CA ILE A 5 -11.97 -4.11 -23.12
C ILE A 5 -11.95 -3.84 -21.62
N LYS A 6 -11.55 -4.85 -20.84
CA LYS A 6 -11.40 -4.72 -19.39
C LYS A 6 -9.93 -4.51 -19.06
N THR A 7 -9.61 -3.40 -18.43
CA THR A 7 -8.28 -3.20 -17.85
C THR A 7 -8.18 -3.99 -16.56
N ILE A 8 -7.20 -4.88 -16.48
CA ILE A 8 -6.89 -5.65 -15.26
C ILE A 8 -5.55 -5.25 -14.70
N ARG A 9 -5.37 -5.49 -13.39
CA ARG A 9 -4.14 -5.20 -12.66
C ARG A 9 -3.52 -6.49 -12.16
N LEU A 10 -2.22 -6.62 -12.39
CA LEU A 10 -1.40 -7.74 -11.99
C LEU A 10 -0.30 -7.21 -11.07
N ASN A 11 -0.14 -7.80 -9.89
CA ASN A 11 0.97 -7.48 -9.02
C ASN A 11 2.11 -8.47 -9.30
N VAL A 12 3.32 -7.97 -9.51
CA VAL A 12 4.49 -8.75 -9.92
C VAL A 12 5.61 -8.56 -8.90
N GLU A 13 5.91 -9.63 -8.15
CA GLU A 13 7.01 -9.60 -7.19
C GLU A 13 8.36 -9.83 -7.87
N GLY A 14 9.38 -9.09 -7.41
CA GLY A 14 10.77 -9.20 -7.90
C GLY A 14 11.14 -8.20 -8.99
N MET A 15 10.25 -7.27 -9.36
CA MET A 15 10.53 -6.21 -10.33
C MET A 15 11.32 -5.06 -9.68
N HIS A 16 12.63 -5.24 -9.50
CA HIS A 16 13.48 -4.25 -8.81
C HIS A 16 14.07 -3.15 -9.69
N CYS A 17 13.83 -3.19 -11.00
CA CYS A 17 14.52 -2.32 -11.94
C CYS A 17 13.64 -1.89 -13.12
N THR A 18 13.88 -0.69 -13.65
CA THR A 18 13.18 -0.19 -14.84
C THR A 18 13.35 -1.12 -16.04
N ASN A 19 14.53 -1.75 -16.17
CA ASN A 19 14.81 -2.71 -17.24
C ASN A 19 13.99 -4.01 -17.09
N CYS A 20 13.70 -4.40 -15.85
CA CYS A 20 12.89 -5.56 -15.49
C CYS A 20 11.42 -5.31 -15.88
N ALA A 21 10.90 -4.12 -15.54
CA ALA A 21 9.57 -3.67 -15.97
C ALA A 21 9.44 -3.60 -17.49
N LEU A 22 10.44 -3.05 -18.18
CA LEU A 22 10.49 -3.00 -19.63
C LEU A 22 10.53 -4.39 -20.26
N GLY A 23 11.24 -5.34 -19.64
CA GLY A 23 11.28 -6.75 -20.05
C GLY A 23 9.90 -7.38 -19.99
N VAL A 24 9.22 -7.27 -18.84
CA VAL A 24 7.85 -7.77 -18.66
C VAL A 24 6.88 -7.14 -19.66
N ARG A 25 6.92 -5.81 -19.80
CA ARG A 25 6.09 -5.07 -20.77
C ARG A 25 6.29 -5.59 -22.19
N ARG A 26 7.53 -5.71 -22.65
CA ARG A 26 7.85 -6.19 -24.02
C ARG A 26 7.40 -7.62 -24.25
N THR A 27 7.51 -8.49 -23.25
CA THR A 27 7.03 -9.87 -23.35
C THR A 27 5.51 -9.89 -23.52
N LEU A 28 4.77 -9.11 -22.74
CA LEU A 28 3.32 -9.01 -22.88
C LEU A 28 2.90 -8.34 -24.21
N GLU A 29 3.60 -7.32 -24.68
CA GLU A 29 3.33 -6.75 -26.01
C GLU A 29 3.55 -7.79 -27.13
N LYS A 30 4.55 -8.68 -27.01
CA LYS A 30 4.79 -9.78 -27.97
C LYS A 30 3.71 -10.86 -27.95
N GLU A 31 3.14 -11.13 -26.78
CA GLU A 31 1.99 -12.06 -26.62
C GLU A 31 0.67 -11.46 -27.15
N GLY A 32 0.70 -10.21 -27.65
CA GLY A 32 -0.45 -9.56 -28.29
C GLY A 32 -1.38 -8.82 -27.33
N PHE A 33 -0.91 -8.47 -26.12
CA PHE A 33 -1.64 -7.60 -25.21
C PHE A 33 -1.54 -6.14 -25.69
N SER A 34 -2.67 -5.43 -25.58
CA SER A 34 -2.76 -4.01 -25.91
C SER A 34 -2.63 -3.17 -24.64
N ASN A 35 -2.11 -1.95 -24.77
CA ASN A 35 -2.05 -0.97 -23.68
C ASN A 35 -1.34 -1.47 -22.41
N VAL A 36 -0.20 -2.14 -22.58
CA VAL A 36 0.58 -2.70 -21.47
C VAL A 36 1.34 -1.59 -20.73
N PHE A 37 1.04 -1.43 -19.45
CA PHE A 37 1.77 -0.56 -18.54
C PHE A 37 2.42 -1.39 -17.44
N ALA A 38 3.70 -1.19 -17.19
CA ALA A 38 4.42 -1.89 -16.12
C ALA A 38 5.21 -0.89 -15.30
N ASP A 39 5.03 -0.92 -13.99
CA ASP A 39 5.68 -0.02 -13.04
C ASP A 39 6.42 -0.83 -11.97
N PHE A 40 7.74 -0.62 -11.89
CA PHE A 40 8.58 -1.28 -10.88
C PHE A 40 8.48 -0.61 -9.50
N ALA A 41 8.06 0.67 -9.44
CA ALA A 41 7.93 1.39 -8.18
C ALA A 41 6.71 0.90 -7.39
N SER A 42 5.62 0.54 -8.08
CA SER A 42 4.42 -0.02 -7.44
C SER A 42 4.30 -1.54 -7.55
N ASN A 43 5.23 -2.21 -8.26
CA ASN A 43 5.16 -3.65 -8.58
C ASN A 43 3.86 -4.03 -9.32
N GLU A 44 3.30 -3.09 -10.10
CA GLU A 44 2.02 -3.29 -10.79
C GLU A 44 2.21 -3.33 -12.31
N VAL A 45 1.45 -4.21 -12.96
CA VAL A 45 1.32 -4.32 -14.40
C VAL A 45 -0.16 -4.22 -14.77
N LYS A 46 -0.49 -3.29 -15.65
CA LYS A 46 -1.85 -3.07 -16.17
C LYS A 46 -1.91 -3.49 -17.62
N ILE A 47 -2.91 -4.28 -17.96
CA ILE A 47 -3.14 -4.76 -19.33
C ILE A 47 -4.61 -4.70 -19.66
N ASP A 48 -4.88 -4.37 -20.92
CA ASP A 48 -6.23 -4.41 -21.47
C ASP A 48 -6.49 -5.81 -22.03
N VAL A 49 -7.44 -6.52 -21.41
CA VAL A 49 -7.86 -7.85 -21.85
C VAL A 49 -9.26 -7.79 -22.43
N GLU A 50 -9.44 -8.54 -23.51
CA GLU A 50 -10.71 -8.65 -24.23
C GLU A 50 -11.49 -9.91 -23.81
N ASP A 51 -10.84 -10.82 -23.09
CA ASP A 51 -11.38 -12.09 -22.62
C ASP A 51 -10.63 -12.54 -21.34
N GLN A 52 -11.34 -13.18 -20.41
CA GLN A 52 -10.74 -13.74 -19.19
C GLN A 52 -9.67 -14.79 -19.51
N GLY A 53 -9.77 -15.52 -20.63
CA GLY A 53 -8.76 -16.51 -21.03
C GLY A 53 -7.37 -15.91 -21.35
N LYS A 54 -7.29 -14.61 -21.64
CA LYS A 54 -6.01 -13.92 -21.86
C LYS A 54 -5.29 -13.61 -20.54
N ILE A 55 -5.98 -13.63 -19.41
CA ILE A 55 -5.41 -13.32 -18.09
C ILE A 55 -4.38 -14.41 -17.70
N ASP A 56 -4.76 -15.68 -17.83
CA ASP A 56 -3.87 -16.82 -17.58
C ASP A 56 -2.62 -16.81 -18.47
N LEU A 57 -2.76 -16.35 -19.72
CA LEU A 57 -1.64 -16.20 -20.64
C LEU A 57 -0.66 -15.12 -20.16
N ALA A 58 -1.16 -13.98 -19.69
CA ALA A 58 -0.32 -12.93 -19.12
C ALA A 58 0.43 -13.42 -17.87
N VAL A 59 -0.26 -14.11 -16.97
CA VAL A 59 0.34 -14.68 -15.75
C VAL A 59 1.44 -15.68 -16.10
N LYS A 60 1.19 -16.60 -17.03
CA LYS A 60 2.20 -17.58 -17.48
C LYS A 60 3.40 -16.92 -18.15
N ALA A 61 3.17 -15.88 -18.96
CA ALA A 61 4.24 -15.15 -19.64
C ALA A 61 5.16 -14.41 -18.65
N ILE A 62 4.62 -13.94 -17.53
CA ILE A 62 5.43 -13.29 -16.48
C ILE A 62 6.12 -14.34 -15.61
N GLN A 63 5.45 -15.46 -15.30
CA GLN A 63 6.05 -16.58 -14.57
C GLN A 63 7.20 -17.23 -15.33
N SER A 64 7.12 -17.29 -16.66
CA SER A 64 8.22 -17.84 -17.49
C SER A 64 9.49 -16.98 -17.44
N LEU A 65 9.38 -15.71 -17.08
CA LEU A 65 10.51 -14.82 -16.81
C LEU A 65 11.08 -15.01 -15.39
N GLY A 66 10.47 -15.85 -14.57
CA GLY A 66 10.89 -16.13 -13.19
C GLY A 66 10.31 -15.19 -12.14
N TYR A 67 9.26 -14.43 -12.48
CA TYR A 67 8.59 -13.53 -11.54
C TYR A 67 7.30 -14.15 -10.99
N THR A 68 6.99 -13.86 -9.73
CA THR A 68 5.74 -14.28 -9.11
C THR A 68 4.67 -13.25 -9.42
N VAL A 69 3.50 -13.70 -9.90
CA VAL A 69 2.37 -12.82 -10.21
C VAL A 69 1.16 -13.18 -9.41
N SER A 70 0.53 -12.17 -8.82
CA SER A 70 -0.77 -12.25 -8.18
C SER A 70 -1.78 -11.40 -8.94
N LEU A 71 -2.96 -11.98 -9.15
CA LEU A 71 -4.08 -11.31 -9.79
C LEU A 71 -4.72 -10.37 -8.76
N ASP A 72 -4.61 -9.07 -8.98
CA ASP A 72 -5.46 -8.11 -8.30
C ASP A 72 -6.75 -8.05 -9.12
N SER A 73 -7.60 -9.06 -8.91
CA SER A 73 -8.88 -9.15 -9.59
C SER A 73 -9.75 -7.99 -9.10
N ASP A 74 -9.77 -6.91 -9.89
CA ASP A 74 -10.83 -5.89 -9.90
C ASP A 74 -12.15 -6.53 -10.40
N GLU A 75 -12.64 -7.53 -9.65
CA GLU A 75 -14.03 -7.96 -9.59
C GLU A 75 -14.42 -7.90 -8.11
N VAL A 76 -14.97 -6.74 -7.72
CA VAL A 76 -15.87 -6.54 -6.58
C VAL A 76 -15.61 -7.49 -5.40
N SER A 77 -14.41 -7.44 -4.83
CA SER A 77 -14.22 -7.90 -3.47
C SER A 77 -14.28 -6.68 -2.59
N GLU A 78 -15.35 -6.61 -1.81
CA GLU A 78 -15.41 -5.85 -0.57
C GLU A 78 -14.02 -5.81 0.04
N LYS A 79 -13.46 -4.59 0.09
CA LYS A 79 -12.47 -4.27 1.10
C LYS A 79 -13.06 -4.76 2.42
N LYS A 80 -12.67 -5.93 2.91
CA LYS A 80 -12.66 -6.15 4.35
C LYS A 80 -11.82 -4.98 4.87
N PRO A 81 -12.36 -4.08 5.71
CA PRO A 81 -11.59 -3.00 6.31
C PRO A 81 -10.67 -3.64 7.36
N GLY A 82 -9.68 -4.42 6.89
CA GLY A 82 -8.61 -4.96 7.69
C GLY A 82 -7.62 -3.82 7.87
N LEU A 83 -7.87 -3.01 8.90
CA LEU A 83 -7.03 -1.89 9.34
C LEU A 83 -5.56 -2.17 9.04
N SER A 84 -4.98 -1.34 8.16
CA SER A 84 -3.56 -1.37 7.85
C SER A 84 -2.75 -1.27 9.14
N SER A 85 -1.52 -1.79 9.17
CA SER A 85 -0.58 -1.60 10.29
C SER A 85 -0.40 -0.12 10.69
N ILE A 86 -0.73 0.81 9.79
CA ILE A 86 -0.81 2.25 10.05
C ILE A 86 -2.02 2.65 10.91
N GLU A 87 -3.22 2.09 10.67
CA GLU A 87 -4.41 2.39 11.49
C GLU A 87 -4.29 1.83 12.91
N LYS A 88 -3.65 0.66 13.09
CA LYS A 88 -3.36 0.12 14.42
C LYS A 88 -2.41 1.02 15.22
N LYS A 89 -1.42 1.61 14.55
CA LYS A 89 -0.49 2.59 15.17
C LYS A 89 -1.19 3.92 15.46
N PHE A 90 -2.08 4.36 14.56
CA PHE A 90 -2.91 5.55 14.76
C PHE A 90 -3.80 5.39 15.99
N TRP A 91 -4.52 4.27 16.11
CA TRP A 91 -5.39 3.99 17.25
C TRP A 91 -4.63 3.86 18.57
N PHE A 92 -3.43 3.28 18.53
CA PHE A 92 -2.53 3.23 19.69
C PHE A 92 -2.08 4.63 20.13
N SER A 93 -1.80 5.55 19.21
CA SER A 93 -1.48 6.93 19.59
C SER A 93 -2.71 7.73 20.06
N ALA A 94 -3.88 7.45 19.48
CA ALA A 94 -5.12 8.13 19.79
C ALA A 94 -5.54 7.89 21.24
N ILE A 95 -5.32 6.69 21.79
CA ILE A 95 -5.70 6.40 23.19
C ILE A 95 -4.87 7.17 24.23
N PHE A 96 -3.68 7.65 23.86
CA PHE A 96 -2.86 8.51 24.72
C PHE A 96 -3.09 10.00 24.44
N THR A 97 -3.43 10.35 23.20
CA THR A 97 -3.71 11.74 22.79
C THR A 97 -5.06 12.22 23.30
N VAL A 98 -6.09 11.36 23.27
CA VAL A 98 -7.46 11.71 23.68
C VAL A 98 -7.53 12.10 25.16
N PRO A 99 -6.96 11.36 26.13
CA PRO A 99 -6.94 11.77 27.53
C PRO A 99 -6.19 13.08 27.77
N LEU A 100 -5.11 13.33 27.02
CA LEU A 100 -4.28 14.54 27.12
C LEU A 100 -5.01 15.78 26.57
N VAL A 101 -5.78 15.63 25.49
CA VAL A 101 -6.62 16.72 24.98
C VAL A 101 -7.85 16.92 25.87
N LEU A 102 -8.45 15.84 26.37
CA LEU A 102 -9.62 15.90 27.24
C LEU A 102 -9.32 16.57 28.58
N SER A 103 -8.09 16.43 29.08
CA SER A 103 -7.68 17.11 30.31
C SER A 103 -7.55 18.62 30.21
N MET A 104 -7.47 19.17 28.99
CA MET A 104 -7.58 20.61 28.77
C MET A 104 -8.99 21.15 29.11
N PHE A 105 -10.01 20.29 29.07
CA PHE A 105 -11.42 20.63 29.33
C PHE A 105 -11.88 20.29 30.76
N LEU A 106 -11.17 19.41 31.47
CA LEU A 106 -11.53 18.99 32.83
C LEU A 106 -10.54 19.60 33.84
N PRO A 107 -10.98 20.44 34.79
CA PRO A 107 -10.11 21.04 35.79
C PRO A 107 -9.77 20.02 36.89
N ILE A 108 -8.91 19.05 36.57
CA ILE A 108 -8.43 18.03 37.50
C ILE A 108 -7.07 18.46 38.03
N GLU A 109 -7.00 18.88 39.30
CA GLU A 109 -5.80 19.43 39.97
C GLU A 109 -4.58 18.49 39.95
N PHE A 110 -4.79 17.18 39.80
CA PHE A 110 -3.71 16.18 39.68
C PHE A 110 -2.92 16.27 38.38
N LEU A 111 -3.54 16.77 37.30
CA LEU A 111 -2.93 16.77 35.98
C LEU A 111 -2.16 18.06 35.64
N HIS A 112 -2.30 19.09 36.48
CA HIS A 112 -1.59 20.36 36.36
C HIS A 112 -0.24 20.34 37.11
N ASN A 113 0.24 19.14 37.45
CA ASN A 113 1.54 18.94 38.09
C ASN A 113 2.60 18.77 37.01
N ASP A 114 3.58 19.67 36.97
CA ASP A 114 4.60 19.76 35.91
C ASP A 114 5.29 18.42 35.62
N MET A 115 5.53 17.61 36.65
CA MET A 115 6.17 16.30 36.51
C MET A 115 5.30 15.26 35.80
N PHE A 116 3.98 15.29 36.00
CA PHE A 116 3.05 14.39 35.32
C PHE A 116 2.88 14.78 33.86
N GLN A 117 2.85 16.07 33.56
CA GLN A 117 2.75 16.57 32.19
C GLN A 117 4.01 16.21 31.38
N LEU A 118 5.19 16.27 32.01
CA LEU A 118 6.44 15.84 31.40
C LEU A 118 6.49 14.31 31.18
N ALA A 119 6.02 13.52 32.15
CA ALA A 119 5.95 12.06 32.02
C ALA A 119 5.02 11.59 30.90
N LEU A 120 3.92 12.32 30.64
CA LEU A 120 2.93 11.96 29.62
C LEU A 120 3.33 12.44 28.21
N THR A 121 4.09 13.54 28.12
CA THR A 121 4.59 14.07 26.85
C THR A 121 5.82 13.34 26.31
N ILE A 122 6.71 12.82 27.17
CA ILE A 122 7.88 12.02 26.76
C ILE A 122 7.53 10.85 25.81
N PRO A 123 6.59 9.95 26.14
CA PRO A 123 6.29 8.81 25.27
C PRO A 123 5.64 9.22 23.95
N VAL A 124 4.80 10.26 23.97
CA VAL A 124 4.18 10.83 22.75
C VAL A 124 5.25 11.44 21.85
N PHE A 125 6.17 12.21 22.43
CA PHE A 125 7.29 12.82 21.70
C PHE A 125 8.24 11.75 21.15
N ALA A 126 8.56 10.71 21.92
CA ALA A 126 9.41 9.61 21.48
C ALA A 126 8.80 8.85 20.30
N VAL A 127 7.50 8.55 20.34
CA VAL A 127 6.80 7.91 19.21
C VAL A 127 6.76 8.84 17.99
N GLY A 128 6.48 10.12 18.17
CA GLY A 128 6.50 11.12 17.10
C GLY A 128 7.88 11.25 16.44
N PHE A 129 8.94 11.36 17.25
CA PHE A 129 10.31 11.44 16.78
C PHE A 129 10.76 10.17 16.07
N TRP A 130 10.42 8.98 16.59
CA TRP A 130 10.77 7.72 15.94
C TRP A 130 10.00 7.51 14.62
N HIS A 131 8.73 7.95 14.57
CA HIS A 131 7.88 7.78 13.39
C HIS A 131 8.23 8.77 12.27
N PHE A 132 8.37 10.06 12.58
CA PHE A 132 8.67 11.11 11.59
C PHE A 132 10.17 11.34 11.39
N GLY A 133 11.01 11.15 12.41
CA GLY A 133 12.47 11.35 12.30
C GLY A 133 13.13 10.36 11.35
N ARG A 134 12.54 9.16 11.18
CA ARG A 134 12.98 8.19 10.17
C ARG A 134 12.60 8.60 8.74
N SER A 135 11.64 9.49 8.56
CA SER A 135 11.24 10.06 7.26
C SER A 135 12.11 11.24 6.83
N ALA A 136 12.84 11.88 7.76
CA ALA A 136 13.69 13.04 7.46
C ALA A 136 15.13 12.67 7.00
N PHE A 137 15.47 11.38 7.02
CA PHE A 137 16.79 10.87 6.63
C PHE A 137 16.78 10.17 5.25
N MET A 138 15.78 10.47 4.42
CA MET A 138 15.66 10.02 3.03
C MET A 138 15.56 11.23 2.10
#